data_AF-A0A1S2K6X1-F1
#
_entry.id   AF-A0A1S2K6X1-F1
#
_cell.length_a   1.000
_cell.length_b   1.000
_cell.length_c   1.000
_cell.angle_alpha   90.00
_cell.angle_beta   90.00
_cell.angle_gamma   90.00
#
_symmetry.space_group_name_H-M   'P 1'
#
loop_
_entity.id
_entity.type
_entity.pdbx_description
1 polymer ?
#
loop_
_entity_poly.entity_id
_entity_poly.type
_entity_poly.pdbx_seq_one_letter_code
_entity_poly.pdbx_strand_id
1 'polypeptide(L)'
;MPSDHGVQRCERCGARVRRTATAAGRRLLVDADPAPTGNTAVYTDGTGRLRSRSLTADRPTLEHLEWRAMPHPATCKAPEPRPRRSGGRRRTGVRVAPLAGVAAVSAPAGTLPAVPDAYGALIAEEALALLGERITPEEAARLGQKTVAAARRDGWHISARPQHAAPDGLVAQAPIGDGPDALRPFERQLLAGLARGRTVVQIAEDTHTRIATVRSRYKRLRTRLHVRTGAQAVAQAYAHGWLTGLLPEDRPAVRLTPRERAVLEAAAAGLSVDRIALRLDLARGTVQTHLRTAYARLDARNQPHAVPLAIQHRHITPTPTRRP
;
A
#
# COMPACT_ATOMS: atom_id res chain seq x y z
N MET A 1 -13.89 23.56 -40.22
CA MET A 1 -13.72 22.17 -39.73
C MET A 1 -12.24 21.86 -39.62
N PRO A 2 -11.78 21.07 -38.62
CA PRO A 2 -10.36 20.71 -38.53
C PRO A 2 -9.95 19.90 -39.76
N SER A 3 -8.83 20.28 -40.39
CA SER A 3 -8.28 19.59 -41.57
C SER A 3 -8.00 18.11 -41.29
N ASP A 4 -8.18 17.25 -42.30
CA ASP A 4 -7.93 15.81 -42.23
C ASP A 4 -6.45 15.41 -42.14
N HIS A 5 -5.54 16.40 -42.14
CA HIS A 5 -4.12 16.16 -41.85
C HIS A 5 -3.93 15.55 -40.45
N GLY A 6 -3.21 14.43 -40.39
CA GLY A 6 -2.92 13.71 -39.14
C GLY A 6 -4.02 12.78 -38.63
N VAL A 7 -5.09 12.55 -39.41
CA VAL A 7 -6.07 11.49 -39.13
C VAL A 7 -5.46 10.14 -39.49
N GLN A 8 -5.44 9.23 -38.52
CA GLN A 8 -5.03 7.84 -38.68
C GLN A 8 -6.18 6.92 -38.25
N ARG A 9 -6.11 5.63 -38.58
CA ARG A 9 -7.05 4.64 -38.07
C ARG A 9 -6.51 4.02 -36.78
N CYS A 10 -7.38 3.82 -35.80
CA CYS A 10 -7.04 3.08 -34.60
C CYS A 10 -6.72 1.63 -34.98
N GLU A 11 -5.54 1.15 -34.61
CA GLU A 11 -5.10 -0.23 -34.88
C GLU A 11 -5.98 -1.30 -34.21
N ARG A 12 -6.84 -0.91 -33.24
CA ARG A 12 -7.68 -1.84 -32.49
C ARG A 12 -9.12 -1.91 -32.98
N CYS A 13 -9.74 -0.76 -33.23
CA CYS A 13 -11.16 -0.68 -33.58
C CYS A 13 -11.41 -0.08 -34.96
N GLY A 14 -10.38 0.34 -35.68
CA GLY A 14 -10.48 0.93 -37.03
C GLY A 14 -11.03 2.36 -37.09
N ALA A 15 -11.46 2.94 -35.96
CA ALA A 15 -12.02 4.29 -35.89
C ALA A 15 -11.02 5.37 -36.33
N ARG A 16 -11.52 6.49 -36.88
CA ARG A 16 -10.71 7.66 -37.25
C ARG A 16 -10.27 8.39 -35.98
N VAL A 17 -8.96 8.46 -35.76
CA VAL A 17 -8.36 9.07 -34.56
C VAL A 17 -7.23 10.01 -34.94
N ARG A 18 -6.97 11.00 -34.10
CA ARG A 18 -5.80 11.88 -34.20
C ARG A 18 -4.86 11.64 -33.01
N ARG A 19 -3.55 11.71 -33.26
CA ARG A 19 -2.53 11.59 -32.20
C ARG A 19 -2.18 12.96 -31.67
N THR A 20 -2.37 13.16 -30.37
CA THR A 20 -2.08 14.43 -29.69
C THR A 20 -1.03 14.23 -28.60
N ALA A 21 -0.37 15.32 -28.20
CA ALA A 21 0.46 15.35 -27.00
C ALA A 21 -0.20 16.22 -25.92
N THR A 22 -0.39 15.66 -24.73
CA THR A 22 -0.87 16.40 -23.55
C THR A 22 0.15 17.45 -23.09
N ALA A 23 -0.26 18.39 -22.24
CA ALA A 23 0.66 19.34 -21.61
C ALA A 23 1.85 18.66 -20.92
N ALA A 24 1.64 17.49 -20.30
CA ALA A 24 2.68 16.66 -19.67
C ALA A 24 3.52 15.81 -20.65
N GLY A 25 3.45 16.06 -21.96
CA GLY A 25 4.21 15.34 -22.99
C GLY A 25 3.74 13.91 -23.28
N ARG A 26 2.67 13.45 -22.62
CA ARG A 26 2.11 12.10 -22.85
C ARG A 26 1.29 12.07 -24.13
N ARG A 27 1.41 10.98 -24.88
CA ARG A 27 0.62 10.73 -26.10
C ARG A 27 -0.82 10.38 -25.74
N LEU A 28 -1.79 11.04 -26.35
CA LEU A 28 -3.22 10.77 -26.21
C LEU A 28 -3.86 10.64 -27.59
N LEU A 29 -4.58 9.54 -27.81
CA LEU A 29 -5.44 9.39 -28.98
C LEU A 29 -6.80 10.05 -28.68
N VAL A 30 -7.25 10.89 -29.61
CA VAL A 30 -8.57 11.51 -29.59
C VAL A 30 -9.33 11.08 -30.84
N ASP A 31 -10.65 11.02 -30.76
CA ASP A 31 -11.48 10.82 -31.94
C ASP A 31 -11.24 11.96 -32.94
N ALA A 32 -11.21 11.62 -34.23
CA ALA A 32 -10.95 12.62 -35.26
C ALA A 32 -12.06 13.68 -35.26
N ASP A 33 -13.30 13.27 -35.33
CA ASP A 33 -14.41 14.20 -35.51
C ASP A 33 -14.75 14.93 -34.19
N PRO A 34 -15.05 16.25 -34.24
CA PRO A 34 -15.42 17.01 -33.04
C PRO A 34 -16.65 16.43 -32.33
N ALA A 35 -16.61 16.40 -31.00
CA ALA A 35 -17.68 15.88 -30.16
C ALA A 35 -18.16 16.95 -29.17
N PRO A 36 -19.44 17.40 -29.22
CA PRO A 36 -19.96 18.41 -28.29
C PRO A 36 -19.86 17.99 -26.81
N THR A 37 -19.99 16.68 -26.56
CA THR A 37 -19.86 16.04 -25.24
C THR A 37 -18.42 15.66 -24.87
N GLY A 38 -17.45 15.99 -25.72
CA GLY A 38 -16.04 15.71 -25.48
C GLY A 38 -15.47 16.50 -24.30
N ASN A 39 -14.60 15.88 -23.51
CA ASN A 39 -13.95 16.51 -22.37
C ASN A 39 -12.49 16.93 -22.66
N THR A 40 -12.10 16.96 -23.94
CA THR A 40 -10.72 17.28 -24.36
C THR A 40 -10.74 18.42 -25.36
N ALA A 41 -9.97 19.46 -25.10
CA ALA A 41 -9.69 20.51 -26.08
C ALA A 41 -8.42 20.15 -26.87
N VAL A 42 -8.48 20.30 -28.18
CA VAL A 42 -7.38 19.97 -29.10
C VAL A 42 -7.07 21.19 -29.94
N TYR A 43 -5.78 21.52 -30.07
CA TYR A 43 -5.29 22.61 -30.90
C TYR A 43 -3.98 22.24 -31.57
N THR A 44 -3.62 23.00 -32.60
CA THR A 44 -2.31 22.90 -33.26
C THR A 44 -1.38 23.93 -32.63
N ASP A 45 -0.21 23.51 -32.15
CA ASP A 45 0.79 24.46 -31.65
C ASP A 45 1.54 25.17 -32.80
N GLY A 46 2.37 26.16 -32.48
CA GLY A 46 3.15 26.90 -33.47
C GLY A 46 4.14 26.06 -34.28
N THR A 47 4.37 24.79 -33.90
CA THR A 47 5.21 23.82 -34.64
C THR A 47 4.40 22.91 -35.57
N GLY A 48 3.08 23.11 -35.67
CA GLY A 48 2.19 22.26 -36.46
C GLY A 48 1.82 20.94 -35.76
N ARG A 49 2.18 20.75 -34.49
CA ARG A 49 1.86 19.53 -33.73
C ARG A 49 0.52 19.67 -33.02
N LEU A 50 -0.25 18.59 -33.02
CA LEU A 50 -1.50 18.53 -32.25
C LEU A 50 -1.22 18.37 -30.76
N ARG A 51 -1.69 19.33 -29.99
CA ARG A 51 -1.70 19.34 -28.53
C ARG A 51 -3.10 19.10 -28.00
N SER A 52 -3.19 18.53 -26.81
CA SER A 52 -4.46 18.36 -26.11
C SER A 52 -4.38 18.75 -24.65
N ARG A 53 -5.49 19.25 -24.12
CA ARG A 53 -5.69 19.51 -22.69
C ARG A 53 -7.07 19.07 -22.26
N SER A 54 -7.21 18.67 -21.00
CA SER A 54 -8.51 18.33 -20.43
C SER A 54 -9.32 19.60 -20.18
N LEU A 55 -10.61 19.56 -20.53
CA LEU A 55 -11.59 20.56 -20.10
C LEU A 55 -12.00 20.22 -18.65
N THR A 56 -11.35 20.87 -17.69
CA THR A 56 -11.62 20.70 -16.25
C THR A 56 -12.55 21.80 -15.75
N ALA A 57 -13.07 21.66 -14.52
CA ALA A 57 -13.90 22.69 -13.88
C ALA A 57 -13.18 24.06 -13.79
N ASP A 58 -11.86 24.05 -13.62
CA ASP A 58 -11.03 25.26 -13.53
C ASP A 58 -10.80 25.94 -14.89
N ARG A 59 -10.99 25.23 -16.01
CA ARG A 59 -10.80 25.78 -17.37
C ARG A 59 -11.73 25.10 -18.39
N PRO A 60 -13.06 25.34 -18.30
CA PRO A 60 -14.08 24.59 -19.04
C PRO A 60 -14.30 25.08 -20.47
N THR A 61 -13.81 26.28 -20.80
CA THR A 61 -14.00 26.94 -22.09
C THR A 61 -12.91 26.53 -23.09
N LEU A 62 -13.31 26.44 -24.35
CA LEU A 62 -12.36 26.34 -25.47
C LEU A 62 -11.71 27.70 -25.68
N GLU A 63 -10.43 27.70 -26.00
CA GLU A 63 -9.68 28.93 -26.23
C GLU A 63 -9.09 28.94 -27.64
N HIS A 64 -9.13 30.12 -28.28
CA HIS A 64 -8.55 30.34 -29.60
C HIS A 64 -9.07 29.33 -30.65
N LEU A 65 -8.16 28.63 -31.33
CA LEU A 65 -8.44 27.64 -32.38
C LEU A 65 -8.65 26.22 -31.82
N GLU A 66 -8.92 26.09 -30.52
CA GLU A 66 -9.24 24.81 -29.92
C GLU A 66 -10.60 24.29 -30.40
N TRP A 67 -10.65 22.99 -30.67
CA TRP A 67 -11.89 22.27 -30.92
C TRP A 67 -12.06 21.14 -29.90
N ARG A 68 -13.32 20.78 -29.65
CA ARG A 68 -13.68 19.80 -28.62
C ARG A 68 -13.68 18.39 -29.21
N ALA A 69 -12.93 17.50 -28.57
CA ALA A 69 -12.77 16.10 -28.94
C ALA A 69 -13.07 15.17 -27.77
N MET A 70 -13.34 13.90 -28.08
CA MET A 70 -13.45 12.83 -27.11
C MET A 70 -12.15 12.01 -27.04
N PRO A 71 -11.63 11.64 -25.85
CA PRO A 71 -10.54 10.69 -25.72
C PRO A 71 -10.93 9.34 -26.31
N HIS A 72 -10.18 8.88 -27.32
CA HIS A 72 -10.47 7.62 -27.98
C HIS A 72 -10.48 6.40 -27.03
N PRO A 73 -9.64 6.31 -25.98
CA PRO A 73 -9.75 5.21 -25.02
C PRO A 73 -11.12 5.06 -24.35
N ALA A 74 -11.92 6.14 -24.28
CA ALA A 74 -13.28 6.10 -23.74
C ALA A 74 -14.33 5.64 -24.77
N THR A 75 -14.05 5.76 -26.07
CA THR A 75 -14.97 5.44 -27.17
C THR A 75 -14.57 4.20 -27.96
N CYS A 76 -13.38 3.64 -27.70
CA CYS A 76 -12.86 2.47 -28.39
C CYS A 76 -13.72 1.24 -28.10
N LYS A 77 -14.30 0.65 -29.15
CA LYS A 77 -15.15 -0.55 -29.08
C LYS A 77 -14.35 -1.87 -28.93
N ALA A 78 -13.03 -1.82 -29.05
CA ALA A 78 -12.19 -3.02 -28.92
C ALA A 78 -11.86 -3.30 -27.44
N PRO A 79 -12.06 -4.54 -26.94
CA PRO A 79 -11.75 -4.89 -25.55
C PRO A 79 -10.26 -4.67 -25.23
N GLU A 80 -9.95 -4.30 -23.97
CA GLU A 80 -8.57 -4.12 -23.54
C GLU A 80 -7.75 -5.39 -23.82
N PRO A 81 -6.55 -5.27 -24.45
CA PRO A 81 -5.72 -6.44 -24.67
C PRO A 81 -5.30 -7.03 -23.33
N ARG A 82 -5.54 -8.34 -23.18
CA ARG A 82 -5.00 -9.11 -22.03
C ARG A 82 -3.51 -8.81 -21.93
N PRO A 83 -2.99 -8.46 -20.74
CA PRO A 83 -1.57 -8.22 -20.58
C PRO A 83 -0.82 -9.51 -20.97
N ARG A 84 -0.01 -9.43 -22.02
CA ARG A 84 0.89 -10.52 -22.41
C ARG A 84 1.72 -10.87 -21.19
N ARG A 85 1.64 -12.13 -20.73
CA ARG A 85 2.54 -12.68 -19.71
C ARG A 85 3.96 -12.40 -20.20
N SER A 86 4.71 -11.55 -19.50
CA SER A 86 6.12 -11.36 -19.78
C SER A 86 6.81 -12.69 -19.49
N GLY A 87 7.26 -13.38 -20.53
CA GLY A 87 8.08 -14.57 -20.43
C GLY A 87 9.27 -14.29 -19.52
N GLY A 88 9.54 -15.22 -18.59
CA GLY A 88 10.58 -15.08 -17.59
C GLY A 88 11.90 -14.73 -18.23
N ARG A 89 12.44 -13.56 -17.87
CA ARG A 89 13.80 -13.17 -18.23
C ARG A 89 14.72 -14.08 -17.41
N ARG A 90 15.42 -15.02 -18.07
CA ARG A 90 16.52 -15.76 -17.45
C ARG A 90 17.51 -14.72 -16.90
N ARG A 91 17.68 -14.71 -15.58
CA ARG A 91 18.70 -13.90 -14.92
C ARG A 91 20.05 -14.59 -15.15
N THR A 92 20.84 -14.03 -16.06
CA THR A 92 22.28 -14.26 -16.12
C THR A 92 22.89 -13.82 -14.79
N GLY A 93 23.70 -14.68 -14.19
CA GLY A 93 24.28 -14.48 -12.87
C GLY A 93 25.05 -13.17 -12.76
N VAL A 94 24.82 -12.45 -11.66
CA VAL A 94 25.63 -11.29 -11.28
C VAL A 94 26.86 -11.84 -10.56
N ARG A 95 28.06 -11.65 -11.15
CA ARG A 95 29.31 -11.79 -10.41
C ARG A 95 29.40 -10.63 -9.41
N VAL A 96 29.65 -10.96 -8.15
CA VAL A 96 29.93 -9.98 -7.10
C VAL A 96 31.40 -9.57 -7.21
N ALA A 97 31.66 -8.26 -7.36
CA ALA A 97 32.99 -7.68 -7.19
C ALA A 97 33.21 -7.35 -5.71
N PRO A 98 34.44 -7.48 -5.17
CA PRO A 98 34.73 -7.11 -3.79
C PRO A 98 34.85 -5.58 -3.70
N LEU A 99 34.20 -4.98 -2.70
CA LEU A 99 34.48 -3.60 -2.31
C LEU A 99 35.43 -3.60 -1.12
N ALA A 100 36.53 -2.90 -1.32
CA ALA A 100 37.60 -2.68 -0.37
C ALA A 100 37.17 -1.75 0.79
N GLY A 101 37.97 -1.82 1.85
CA GLY A 101 37.79 -1.23 3.18
C GLY A 101 37.16 0.15 3.24
N VAL A 102 36.21 0.29 4.17
CA VAL A 102 35.92 1.55 4.83
C VAL A 102 36.15 1.33 6.33
N ALA A 103 36.98 2.19 6.89
CA ALA A 103 37.46 2.14 8.25
C ALA A 103 36.34 2.23 9.28
N ALA A 104 36.53 1.50 10.38
CA ALA A 104 35.69 1.52 11.56
C ALA A 104 35.69 2.92 12.20
N VAL A 105 34.50 3.47 12.41
CA VAL A 105 34.26 4.55 13.37
C VAL A 105 33.59 3.90 14.58
N SER A 106 34.27 3.91 15.73
CA SER A 106 33.74 3.50 17.03
C SER A 106 33.23 4.71 17.81
N ALA A 107 32.04 4.60 18.41
CA ALA A 107 31.65 5.25 19.67
C ALA A 107 30.28 4.73 20.16
N PRO A 108 29.96 4.83 21.48
CA PRO A 108 29.56 3.67 22.28
C PRO A 108 28.19 3.76 23.00
N ALA A 109 27.91 2.69 23.78
CA ALA A 109 26.87 2.49 24.80
C ALA A 109 25.46 2.09 24.33
N GLY A 110 25.33 0.79 24.03
CA GLY A 110 24.06 0.11 23.85
C GLY A 110 24.20 -1.16 23.01
N THR A 111 25.26 -1.95 23.21
CA THR A 111 25.57 -3.14 22.40
C THR A 111 24.37 -4.10 22.42
N LEU A 112 23.55 -4.03 21.37
CA LEU A 112 22.50 -5.01 21.12
C LEU A 112 23.17 -6.38 21.07
N PRO A 113 22.69 -7.38 21.82
CA PRO A 113 23.34 -8.68 21.86
C PRO A 113 23.38 -9.26 20.45
N ALA A 114 24.59 -9.65 20.01
CA ALA A 114 24.78 -10.38 18.76
C ALA A 114 23.87 -11.61 18.73
N VAL A 115 23.51 -12.10 17.53
CA VAL A 115 22.63 -13.28 17.36
C VAL A 115 23.05 -14.41 18.33
N PRO A 116 22.21 -14.83 19.30
CA PRO A 116 22.60 -15.84 20.28
C PRO A 116 22.88 -17.21 19.67
N ASP A 117 23.81 -17.99 20.25
CA ASP A 117 24.14 -19.34 19.76
C ASP A 117 22.95 -20.30 19.79
N ALA A 118 21.99 -20.08 20.71
CA ALA A 118 20.75 -20.84 20.82
C ALA A 118 19.94 -20.88 19.51
N TYR A 119 20.05 -19.85 18.65
CA TYR A 119 19.40 -19.86 17.34
C TYR A 119 20.01 -20.88 16.38
N GLY A 120 21.28 -21.25 16.55
CA GLY A 120 21.91 -22.32 15.76
C GLY A 120 21.25 -23.67 16.01
N ALA A 121 20.85 -23.95 17.26
CA ALA A 121 20.13 -25.17 17.61
C ALA A 121 18.71 -25.19 17.01
N LEU A 122 17.99 -24.06 17.06
CA LEU A 122 16.67 -23.93 16.43
C LEU A 122 16.72 -24.13 14.91
N ILE A 123 17.74 -23.58 14.25
CA ILE A 123 17.95 -23.76 12.80
C ILE A 123 18.26 -25.23 12.48
N ALA A 124 19.03 -25.91 13.33
CA ALA A 124 19.34 -27.32 13.17
C ALA A 124 18.10 -28.20 13.32
N GLU A 125 17.24 -27.91 14.31
CA GLU A 125 15.98 -28.62 14.54
C GLU A 125 15.01 -28.45 13.36
N GLU A 126 14.85 -27.23 12.86
CA GLU A 126 14.01 -26.95 11.69
C GLU A 126 14.56 -27.61 10.42
N ALA A 127 15.89 -27.65 10.24
CA ALA A 127 16.53 -28.32 9.12
C ALA A 127 16.30 -29.83 9.14
N LEU A 128 16.36 -30.46 10.32
CA LEU A 128 16.02 -31.88 10.49
C LEU A 128 14.53 -32.13 10.21
N ALA A 129 13.65 -31.26 10.70
CA ALA A 129 12.21 -31.37 10.46
C ALA A 129 11.84 -31.27 8.97
N LEU A 130 12.49 -30.37 8.22
CA LEU A 130 12.21 -30.14 6.80
C LEU A 130 12.89 -31.14 5.86
N LEU A 131 14.09 -31.61 6.20
CA LEU A 131 14.92 -32.42 5.30
C LEU A 131 14.96 -33.90 5.70
N GLY A 132 14.56 -34.26 6.92
CA GLY A 132 14.49 -35.63 7.41
C GLY A 132 15.80 -36.40 7.18
N GLU A 133 15.71 -37.59 6.58
CA GLU A 133 16.87 -38.46 6.29
C GLU A 133 17.87 -37.86 5.28
N ARG A 134 17.55 -36.73 4.64
CA ARG A 134 18.44 -36.08 3.66
C ARG A 134 19.53 -35.22 4.31
N ILE A 135 19.52 -35.08 5.63
CA ILE A 135 20.55 -34.38 6.38
C ILE A 135 20.80 -35.14 7.69
N THR A 136 22.06 -35.31 8.05
CA THR A 136 22.40 -35.88 9.36
C THR A 136 22.24 -34.83 10.46
N PRO A 137 21.99 -35.24 11.73
CA PRO A 137 21.96 -34.31 12.87
C PRO A 137 23.24 -33.46 13.00
N GLU A 138 24.40 -34.03 12.70
CA GLU A 138 25.68 -33.32 12.72
C GLU A 138 25.78 -32.24 11.63
N GLU A 139 25.30 -32.54 10.42
CA GLU A 139 25.25 -31.58 9.32
C GLU A 139 24.27 -30.44 9.59
N ALA A 140 23.11 -30.75 10.20
CA ALA A 140 22.13 -29.77 10.61
C ALA A 140 22.68 -28.83 11.70
N ALA A 141 23.36 -29.39 12.71
CA ALA A 141 24.04 -28.60 13.75
C ALA A 141 25.11 -27.67 13.15
N ARG A 142 25.94 -28.20 12.23
CA ARG A 142 26.98 -27.43 11.55
C ARG A 142 26.40 -26.32 10.66
N LEU A 143 25.26 -26.56 10.02
CA LEU A 143 24.51 -25.57 9.24
C LEU A 143 24.01 -24.43 10.13
N GLY A 144 23.40 -24.76 11.27
CA GLY A 144 22.95 -23.77 12.26
C GLY A 144 24.07 -22.87 12.77
N GLN A 145 25.19 -23.46 13.20
CA GLN A 145 26.38 -22.73 13.66
C GLN A 145 26.96 -21.81 12.58
N LYS A 146 27.12 -22.30 11.34
CA LYS A 146 27.62 -21.48 10.21
C LYS A 146 26.68 -20.31 9.89
N THR A 147 25.38 -20.50 10.05
CA THR A 147 24.37 -19.48 9.76
C THR A 147 24.41 -18.37 10.80
N VAL A 148 24.49 -18.71 12.09
CA VAL A 148 24.68 -17.72 13.18
C VAL A 148 25.99 -16.96 13.00
N ALA A 149 27.09 -17.66 12.69
CA ALA A 149 28.39 -17.03 12.45
C ALA A 149 28.39 -16.09 11.23
N ALA A 150 27.65 -16.42 10.17
CA ALA A 150 27.47 -15.52 9.02
C ALA A 150 26.66 -14.27 9.40
N ALA A 151 25.53 -14.45 10.08
CA ALA A 151 24.70 -13.34 10.52
C ALA A 151 25.46 -12.35 11.42
N ARG A 152 26.29 -12.87 12.35
CA ARG A 152 27.16 -12.02 13.19
C ARG A 152 28.19 -11.24 12.38
N ARG A 153 28.84 -11.88 11.40
CA ARG A 153 29.82 -11.21 10.52
C ARG A 153 29.19 -10.08 9.70
N ASP A 154 27.93 -10.24 9.31
CA ASP A 154 27.16 -9.24 8.58
C ASP A 154 26.54 -8.16 9.49
N GLY A 155 26.82 -8.20 10.80
CA GLY A 155 26.38 -7.19 11.78
C GLY A 155 24.93 -7.35 12.26
N TRP A 156 24.31 -8.52 12.05
CA TRP A 156 22.95 -8.77 12.53
C TRP A 156 22.91 -9.01 14.05
N HIS A 157 21.87 -8.51 14.69
CA HIS A 157 21.54 -8.76 16.09
C HIS A 157 20.09 -9.26 16.19
N ILE A 158 19.84 -10.16 17.15
CA ILE A 158 18.49 -10.68 17.45
C ILE A 158 18.32 -10.59 18.96
N SER A 159 17.29 -9.89 19.41
CA SER A 159 16.97 -9.74 20.82
C SER A 159 15.63 -10.40 21.12
N ALA A 160 15.58 -11.18 22.22
CA ALA A 160 14.32 -11.71 22.72
C ALA A 160 13.40 -10.54 23.08
N ARG A 161 12.19 -10.56 22.53
CA ARG A 161 11.16 -9.57 22.83
C ARG A 161 10.85 -9.66 24.33
N PRO A 162 10.90 -8.58 25.12
CA PRO A 162 10.38 -8.62 26.48
C PRO A 162 8.91 -8.98 26.37
N GLN A 163 8.54 -10.11 26.99
CA GLN A 163 7.15 -10.54 27.12
C GLN A 163 6.44 -9.49 27.99
N HIS A 164 5.96 -8.41 27.36
CA HIS A 164 5.02 -7.53 28.03
C HIS A 164 3.79 -8.38 28.28
N ALA A 165 3.46 -8.57 29.56
CA ALA A 165 2.24 -9.22 30.02
C ALA A 165 1.08 -8.71 29.17
N ALA A 166 0.63 -9.58 28.25
CA ALA A 166 -0.60 -9.36 27.52
C ALA A 166 -1.70 -9.29 28.59
N PRO A 167 -2.58 -8.27 28.56
CA PRO A 167 -3.80 -8.38 29.36
C PRO A 167 -4.53 -9.64 28.90
N ASP A 168 -4.95 -10.44 29.87
CA ASP A 168 -5.54 -11.76 29.68
C ASP A 168 -6.57 -11.79 28.54
N GLY A 169 -6.41 -12.78 27.67
CA GLY A 169 -7.49 -13.25 26.79
C GLY A 169 -7.58 -12.60 25.40
N LEU A 170 -6.55 -12.76 24.56
CA LEU A 170 -6.72 -12.94 23.10
C LEU A 170 -5.38 -13.29 22.43
N VAL A 171 -4.89 -14.51 22.62
CA VAL A 171 -3.93 -15.12 21.69
C VAL A 171 -4.73 -15.99 20.72
N ALA A 172 -5.41 -15.36 19.77
CA ALA A 172 -5.74 -16.09 18.55
C ALA A 172 -4.44 -16.11 17.72
N GLN A 173 -3.72 -17.24 17.72
CA GLN A 173 -2.76 -17.48 16.64
C GLN A 173 -3.55 -17.31 15.33
N ALA A 174 -3.22 -16.25 14.57
CA ALA A 174 -3.81 -16.03 13.26
C ALA A 174 -3.58 -17.31 12.43
N PRO A 175 -4.61 -17.89 11.81
CA PRO A 175 -4.44 -19.13 11.07
C PRO A 175 -3.40 -18.90 9.98
N ILE A 176 -2.28 -19.62 10.10
CA ILE A 176 -1.41 -19.90 8.97
C ILE A 176 -2.22 -20.88 8.11
N GLY A 177 -2.94 -20.40 7.11
CA GLY A 177 -3.74 -21.28 6.26
C GLY A 177 -4.41 -20.58 5.08
N ASP A 178 -4.67 -21.33 4.02
CA ASP A 178 -5.29 -20.92 2.75
C ASP A 178 -6.82 -20.73 2.81
N GLY A 179 -7.35 -20.26 3.95
CA GLY A 179 -8.78 -20.02 4.13
C GLY A 179 -9.29 -18.84 3.29
N PRO A 180 -10.61 -18.75 2.99
CA PRO A 180 -11.20 -17.65 2.22
C PRO A 180 -10.95 -16.26 2.86
N ASP A 181 -10.77 -16.22 4.18
CA ASP A 181 -10.50 -15.03 4.98
C ASP A 181 -9.00 -14.81 5.26
N ALA A 182 -8.12 -15.70 4.80
CA ALA A 182 -6.69 -15.53 4.99
C ALA A 182 -6.16 -14.37 4.13
N LEU A 183 -5.38 -13.50 4.78
CA LEU A 183 -4.64 -12.46 4.10
C LEU A 183 -3.47 -13.08 3.33
N ARG A 184 -3.45 -12.81 2.02
CA ARG A 184 -2.29 -13.11 1.19
C ARG A 184 -1.10 -12.24 1.61
N PRO A 185 0.15 -12.66 1.32
CA PRO A 185 1.35 -11.93 1.72
C PRO A 185 1.33 -10.44 1.33
N PHE A 186 0.91 -10.15 0.09
CA PHE A 186 0.81 -8.77 -0.39
C PHE A 186 -0.29 -7.96 0.33
N GLU A 187 -1.39 -8.59 0.73
CA GLU A 187 -2.47 -7.89 1.43
C GLU A 187 -2.05 -7.53 2.86
N ARG A 188 -1.28 -8.40 3.49
CA ARG A 188 -0.63 -8.10 4.77
C ARG A 188 0.34 -6.93 4.65
N GLN A 189 1.20 -6.92 3.62
CA GLN A 189 2.10 -5.79 3.35
C GLN A 189 1.33 -4.50 3.10
N LEU A 190 0.24 -4.56 2.33
CA LEU A 190 -0.61 -3.40 2.06
C LEU A 190 -1.23 -2.85 3.34
N LEU A 191 -1.81 -3.71 4.19
CA LEU A 191 -2.41 -3.31 5.46
C LEU A 191 -1.37 -2.79 6.45
N ALA A 192 -0.18 -3.39 6.50
CA ALA A 192 0.94 -2.90 7.30
C ALA A 192 1.42 -1.52 6.83
N GLY A 193 1.53 -1.31 5.51
CA GLY A 193 1.86 -0.01 4.94
C GLY A 193 0.84 1.07 5.33
N LEU A 194 -0.45 0.77 5.21
CA LEU A 194 -1.52 1.67 5.65
C LEU A 194 -1.44 1.96 7.16
N ALA A 195 -1.16 0.95 7.97
CA ALA A 195 -0.97 1.08 9.41
C ALA A 195 0.24 1.96 9.77
N ARG A 196 1.28 2.03 8.92
CA ARG A 196 2.45 2.93 9.06
C ARG A 196 2.26 4.30 8.39
N GLY A 197 1.03 4.63 8.02
CA GLY A 197 0.70 5.89 7.36
C GLY A 197 1.25 6.05 5.95
N ARG A 198 1.62 4.95 5.29
CA ARG A 198 1.96 4.98 3.86
C ARG A 198 0.69 5.15 3.04
N THR A 199 0.77 5.95 1.98
CA THR A 199 -0.29 6.06 0.97
C THR A 199 -0.23 4.87 0.00
N VAL A 200 -1.30 4.65 -0.77
CA VAL A 200 -1.30 3.61 -1.83
C VAL A 200 -0.18 3.83 -2.86
N VAL A 201 0.22 5.08 -3.09
CA VAL A 201 1.33 5.42 -3.99
C VAL A 201 2.66 4.97 -3.39
N GLN A 202 2.93 5.36 -2.14
CA GLN A 202 4.16 4.95 -1.43
C GLN A 202 4.25 3.44 -1.25
N ILE A 203 3.14 2.76 -0.93
CA ILE A 203 3.11 1.29 -0.85
C ILE A 203 3.47 0.67 -2.20
N ALA A 204 3.03 1.26 -3.31
CA ALA A 204 3.38 0.80 -4.64
C ALA A 204 4.88 0.94 -4.91
N GLU A 205 5.48 2.05 -4.50
CA GLU A 205 6.93 2.29 -4.57
C GLU A 205 7.71 1.30 -3.70
N ASP A 206 7.35 1.18 -2.42
CA ASP A 206 8.00 0.29 -1.43
C ASP A 206 7.96 -1.18 -1.85
N THR A 207 6.88 -1.60 -2.52
CA THR A 207 6.69 -2.99 -2.99
C THR A 207 7.07 -3.20 -4.46
N HIS A 208 7.68 -2.19 -5.09
CA HIS A 208 8.02 -2.19 -6.52
C HIS A 208 6.88 -2.68 -7.43
N THR A 209 5.65 -2.32 -7.07
CA THR A 209 4.42 -2.74 -7.73
C THR A 209 3.77 -1.55 -8.41
N ARG A 210 3.06 -1.77 -9.52
CA ARG A 210 2.33 -0.67 -10.18
C ARG A 210 1.18 -0.17 -9.30
N ILE A 211 1.01 1.15 -9.18
CA ILE A 211 -0.07 1.78 -8.38
C ILE A 211 -1.45 1.21 -8.73
N ALA A 212 -1.75 0.99 -10.01
CA ALA A 212 -3.02 0.40 -10.45
C ALA A 212 -3.24 -1.03 -9.91
N THR A 213 -2.16 -1.82 -9.76
CA THR A 213 -2.23 -3.16 -9.17
C THR A 213 -2.51 -3.08 -7.69
N VAL A 214 -1.85 -2.17 -6.96
CA VAL A 214 -2.14 -1.93 -5.54
C VAL A 214 -3.58 -1.50 -5.34
N ARG A 215 -4.08 -0.55 -6.13
CA ARG A 215 -5.48 -0.09 -6.10
C ARG A 215 -6.48 -1.22 -6.37
N SER A 216 -6.24 -2.03 -7.40
CA SER A 216 -7.10 -3.16 -7.76
C SER A 216 -7.14 -4.22 -6.65
N ARG A 217 -5.96 -4.60 -6.14
CA ARG A 217 -5.85 -5.56 -5.03
C ARG A 217 -6.49 -5.03 -3.75
N TYR A 218 -6.28 -3.75 -3.42
CA TYR A 218 -6.91 -3.11 -2.28
C TYR A 218 -8.43 -3.09 -2.40
N LYS A 219 -8.97 -2.75 -3.58
CA LYS A 219 -10.42 -2.79 -3.84
C LYS A 219 -10.98 -4.19 -3.60
N ARG A 220 -10.35 -5.23 -4.17
CA ARG A 220 -10.78 -6.63 -3.98
C ARG A 220 -10.68 -7.07 -2.51
N LEU A 221 -9.60 -6.69 -1.82
CA LEU A 221 -9.42 -6.94 -0.40
C LEU A 221 -10.56 -6.31 0.40
N ARG A 222 -10.88 -5.04 0.15
CA ARG A 222 -11.95 -4.34 0.86
C ARG A 222 -13.33 -4.94 0.61
N THR A 223 -13.61 -5.37 -0.62
CA THR A 223 -14.86 -6.09 -0.93
C THR A 223 -14.92 -7.42 -0.19
N ARG A 224 -13.82 -8.20 -0.18
CA ARG A 224 -13.77 -9.49 0.51
C ARG A 224 -13.90 -9.36 2.03
N LEU A 225 -13.25 -8.37 2.63
CA LEU A 225 -13.34 -8.08 4.07
C LEU A 225 -14.60 -7.30 4.46
N HIS A 226 -15.46 -6.92 3.50
CA HIS A 226 -16.68 -6.13 3.74
C HIS A 226 -16.40 -4.79 4.46
N VAL A 227 -15.27 -4.14 4.15
CA VAL A 227 -14.84 -2.89 4.77
C VAL A 227 -15.00 -1.67 3.86
N ARG A 228 -15.47 -0.58 4.45
CA ARG A 228 -15.77 0.69 3.77
C ARG A 228 -14.64 1.70 3.81
N THR A 229 -13.68 1.57 4.72
CA THR A 229 -12.58 2.53 4.87
C THR A 229 -11.25 1.81 5.12
N GLY A 230 -10.14 2.52 4.90
CA GLY A 230 -8.82 1.98 5.24
C GLY A 230 -8.59 1.87 6.75
N ALA A 231 -9.13 2.81 7.54
CA ALA A 231 -9.13 2.70 9.00
C ALA A 231 -9.84 1.44 9.46
N GLN A 232 -11.01 1.13 8.90
CA GLN A 232 -11.73 -0.09 9.22
C GLN A 232 -10.95 -1.36 8.81
N ALA A 233 -10.32 -1.34 7.63
CA ALA A 233 -9.49 -2.44 7.18
C ALA A 233 -8.31 -2.70 8.14
N VAL A 234 -7.64 -1.64 8.62
CA VAL A 234 -6.55 -1.76 9.60
C VAL A 234 -7.08 -2.22 10.96
N ALA A 235 -8.20 -1.66 11.44
CA ALA A 235 -8.82 -2.06 12.72
C ALA A 235 -9.16 -3.56 12.74
N GLN A 236 -9.80 -4.07 11.68
CA GLN A 236 -10.06 -5.49 11.52
C GLN A 236 -8.77 -6.31 11.47
N ALA A 237 -7.74 -5.84 10.77
CA ALA A 237 -6.47 -6.55 10.69
C ALA A 237 -5.78 -6.70 12.05
N TYR A 238 -5.90 -5.72 12.94
CA TYR A 238 -5.48 -5.84 14.33
C TYR A 238 -6.39 -6.79 15.12
N ALA A 239 -7.72 -6.68 14.97
CA ALA A 239 -8.67 -7.54 15.65
C ALA A 239 -8.50 -9.03 15.31
N HIS A 240 -8.17 -9.35 14.05
CA HIS A 240 -7.89 -10.71 13.58
C HIS A 240 -6.45 -11.17 13.86
N GLY A 241 -5.62 -10.35 14.50
CA GLY A 241 -4.23 -10.69 14.81
C GLY A 241 -3.29 -10.74 13.60
N TRP A 242 -3.72 -10.27 12.43
CA TRP A 242 -2.93 -10.32 11.20
C TRP A 242 -1.71 -9.38 11.17
N LEU A 243 -1.74 -8.33 12.00
CA LEU A 243 -0.67 -7.35 12.16
C LEU A 243 0.08 -7.49 13.50
N THR A 244 -0.04 -8.64 14.18
CA THR A 244 0.66 -8.92 15.47
C THR A 244 2.19 -8.79 15.40
N GLY A 245 2.77 -9.04 14.21
CA GLY A 245 4.19 -8.84 13.95
C GLY A 245 4.62 -7.39 13.65
N LEU A 246 3.67 -6.46 13.51
CA LEU A 246 3.99 -5.06 13.24
C LEU A 246 4.36 -4.37 14.56
N LEU A 247 5.64 -4.05 14.73
CA LEU A 247 6.12 -3.38 15.93
C LEU A 247 5.43 -2.02 16.12
N PRO A 248 5.06 -1.66 17.37
CA PRO A 248 4.61 -0.31 17.72
C PRO A 248 5.61 0.76 17.26
N GLU A 249 5.12 1.95 16.91
CA GLU A 249 6.01 3.07 16.61
C GLU A 249 6.48 3.71 17.92
N ASP A 250 7.77 4.01 18.05
CA ASP A 250 8.29 4.70 19.22
C ASP A 250 7.80 6.15 19.23
N ARG A 251 6.80 6.42 20.09
CA ARG A 251 6.09 7.69 20.16
C ARG A 251 5.72 7.98 21.62
N PRO A 252 5.74 9.26 22.04
CA PRO A 252 5.34 9.63 23.40
C PRO A 252 3.88 9.28 23.67
N ALA A 253 3.55 8.99 24.93
CA ALA A 253 2.18 8.69 25.33
C ALA A 253 1.28 9.92 25.15
N VAL A 254 0.24 9.77 24.32
CA VAL A 254 -0.77 10.81 24.09
C VAL A 254 -2.06 10.42 24.81
N ARG A 255 -2.83 11.42 25.25
CA ARG A 255 -4.20 11.21 25.77
C ARG A 255 -5.21 11.97 24.90
N LEU A 256 -6.12 11.23 24.28
CA LEU A 256 -7.28 11.79 23.59
C LEU A 256 -8.41 12.16 24.57
N THR A 257 -9.18 13.20 24.24
CA THR A 257 -10.42 13.51 24.95
C THR A 257 -11.47 12.40 24.73
N PRO A 258 -12.50 12.29 25.58
CA PRO A 258 -13.59 11.33 25.36
C PRO A 258 -14.28 11.51 24.00
N ARG A 259 -14.45 12.75 23.53
CA ARG A 259 -15.06 13.04 22.22
C ARG A 259 -14.15 12.68 21.05
N GLU A 260 -12.86 12.99 21.14
CA GLU A 260 -11.84 12.57 20.16
C GLU A 260 -11.77 11.05 20.05
N ARG A 261 -11.80 10.34 21.20
CA ARG A 261 -11.84 8.88 21.25
C ARG A 261 -13.10 8.34 20.57
N ALA A 262 -14.28 8.84 20.92
CA ALA A 262 -15.55 8.36 20.38
C ALA A 262 -15.65 8.54 18.85
N VAL A 263 -15.21 9.69 18.30
CA VAL A 263 -15.21 9.88 16.84
C VAL A 263 -14.20 8.97 16.16
N LEU A 264 -13.03 8.73 16.76
CA LEU A 264 -11.99 7.88 16.21
C LEU A 264 -12.40 6.41 16.23
N GLU A 265 -13.04 5.96 17.30
CA GLU A 265 -13.62 4.62 17.43
C GLU A 265 -14.70 4.37 16.36
N ALA A 266 -15.61 5.33 16.17
CA ALA A 266 -16.63 5.24 15.13
C ALA A 266 -16.00 5.24 13.71
N ALA A 267 -14.92 5.99 13.50
CA ALA A 267 -14.17 5.98 12.25
C ALA A 267 -13.43 4.65 12.01
N ALA A 268 -12.88 4.04 13.07
CA ALA A 268 -12.29 2.70 13.05
C ALA A 268 -13.33 1.61 12.77
N ALA A 269 -14.60 1.81 13.19
CA ALA A 269 -15.72 0.96 12.81
C ALA A 269 -16.21 1.19 11.36
N GLY A 270 -15.61 2.13 10.62
CA GLY A 270 -15.93 2.38 9.21
C GLY A 270 -17.17 3.24 8.96
N LEU A 271 -17.65 3.97 9.98
CA LEU A 271 -18.75 4.92 9.81
C LEU A 271 -18.26 6.14 9.00
N SER A 272 -19.13 6.67 8.14
CA SER A 272 -18.89 7.96 7.47
C SER A 272 -19.06 9.11 8.46
N VAL A 273 -18.49 10.28 8.15
CA VAL A 273 -18.62 11.48 9.00
C VAL A 273 -20.08 11.78 9.34
N ASP A 274 -20.99 11.65 8.38
CA ASP A 274 -22.43 11.87 8.59
C ASP A 274 -23.05 10.82 9.53
N ARG A 275 -22.63 9.54 9.42
CA ARG A 275 -23.08 8.48 10.33
C ARG A 275 -22.50 8.63 11.72
N ILE A 276 -21.27 9.14 11.85
CA ILE A 276 -20.65 9.47 13.15
C ILE A 276 -21.40 10.63 13.80
N ALA A 277 -21.69 11.69 13.03
CA ALA A 277 -22.47 12.84 13.46
C ALA A 277 -23.83 12.41 14.03
N LEU A 278 -24.58 11.62 13.27
CA LEU A 278 -25.86 11.06 13.71
C LEU A 278 -25.73 10.18 14.96
N ARG A 279 -24.70 9.31 15.01
CA ARG A 279 -24.52 8.37 16.13
C ARG A 279 -24.15 9.07 17.44
N LEU A 280 -23.39 10.16 17.36
CA LEU A 280 -22.85 10.86 18.54
C LEU A 280 -23.62 12.13 18.90
N ASP A 281 -24.70 12.42 18.16
CA ASP A 281 -25.49 13.66 18.24
C ASP A 281 -24.61 14.91 18.13
N LEU A 282 -23.85 14.99 17.03
CA LEU A 282 -22.91 16.08 16.74
C LEU A 282 -23.14 16.65 15.35
N ALA A 283 -22.82 17.93 15.16
CA ALA A 283 -22.74 18.50 13.82
C ALA A 283 -21.58 17.88 13.02
N ARG A 284 -21.76 17.74 11.70
CA ARG A 284 -20.74 17.22 10.76
C ARG A 284 -19.39 17.93 10.91
N GLY A 285 -19.39 19.26 11.00
CA GLY A 285 -18.17 20.07 11.19
C GLY A 285 -17.46 19.82 12.52
N THR A 286 -18.22 19.53 13.57
CA THR A 286 -17.69 19.17 14.90
C THR A 286 -16.98 17.82 14.85
N VAL A 287 -17.57 16.83 14.17
CA VAL A 287 -16.94 15.52 13.95
C VAL A 287 -15.62 15.67 13.18
N GLN A 288 -15.61 16.44 12.09
CA GLN A 288 -14.39 16.69 11.31
C GLN A 288 -13.31 17.37 12.16
N THR A 289 -13.70 18.32 13.01
CA THR A 289 -12.79 19.01 13.92
C THR A 289 -12.20 18.04 14.94
N HIS A 290 -13.02 17.24 15.62
CA HIS A 290 -12.54 16.23 16.57
C HIS A 290 -11.62 15.19 15.91
N LEU A 291 -11.95 14.72 14.70
CA LEU A 291 -11.08 13.80 13.96
C LEU A 291 -9.73 14.44 13.62
N ARG A 292 -9.73 15.69 13.13
CA ARG A 292 -8.50 16.43 12.83
C ARG A 292 -7.64 16.63 14.09
N THR A 293 -8.23 17.04 15.20
CA THR A 293 -7.53 17.22 16.47
C THR A 293 -6.98 15.89 17.00
N ALA A 294 -7.75 14.80 16.91
CA ALA A 294 -7.29 13.47 17.27
C ALA A 294 -6.10 13.02 16.42
N TYR A 295 -6.16 13.21 15.10
CA TYR A 295 -5.05 12.87 14.20
C TYR A 295 -3.81 13.71 14.49
N ALA A 296 -3.95 15.02 14.71
CA ALA A 296 -2.84 15.90 15.06
C ALA A 296 -2.20 15.50 16.40
N ARG A 297 -3.01 15.19 17.42
CA ARG A 297 -2.51 14.75 18.73
C ARG A 297 -1.77 13.42 18.65
N LEU A 298 -2.26 12.48 17.86
CA LEU A 298 -1.57 11.20 17.62
C LEU A 298 -0.37 11.34 16.68
N ASP A 299 -0.17 12.51 16.05
CA ASP A 299 0.77 12.70 14.93
C ASP A 299 0.54 11.67 13.80
N ALA A 300 -0.73 11.40 13.53
CA ALA A 300 -1.16 10.46 12.50
C ALA A 300 -1.15 11.12 11.12
N ARG A 301 -0.28 10.61 10.24
CA ARG A 301 -0.19 11.05 8.82
C ARG A 301 -1.50 10.90 8.03
N ASN A 302 -2.34 9.94 8.37
CA ASN A 302 -3.62 9.71 7.70
C ASN A 302 -4.56 8.92 8.60
N GLN A 303 -5.84 8.85 8.20
CA GLN A 303 -6.88 8.15 8.96
C GLN A 303 -6.55 6.67 9.26
N PRO A 304 -6.07 5.84 8.30
CA PRO A 304 -5.66 4.47 8.61
C PRO A 304 -4.54 4.35 9.64
N HIS A 305 -3.60 5.30 9.66
CA HIS A 305 -2.50 5.36 10.62
C HIS A 305 -2.94 5.76 12.03
N ALA A 306 -3.99 6.56 12.16
CA ALA A 306 -4.49 6.96 13.48
C ALA A 306 -5.02 5.78 14.31
N VAL A 307 -5.54 4.74 13.65
CA VAL A 307 -6.08 3.54 14.30
C VAL A 307 -5.02 2.77 15.10
N PRO A 308 -3.90 2.29 14.52
CA PRO A 308 -2.88 1.57 15.27
C PRO A 308 -2.26 2.41 16.39
N LEU A 309 -2.09 3.72 16.18
CA LEU A 309 -1.59 4.62 17.23
C LEU A 309 -2.58 4.71 18.40
N ALA A 310 -3.88 4.81 18.11
CA ALA A 310 -4.90 4.79 19.15
C ALA A 310 -5.01 3.43 19.86
N ILE A 311 -4.78 2.31 19.17
CA ILE A 311 -4.70 0.97 19.79
C ILE A 311 -3.48 0.90 20.71
N GLN A 312 -2.32 1.36 20.23
CA GLN A 312 -1.06 1.39 20.99
C GLN A 312 -1.19 2.20 22.29
N HIS A 313 -1.86 3.35 22.25
CA HIS A 313 -2.14 4.18 23.43
C HIS A 313 -3.39 3.75 24.23
N ARG A 314 -3.98 2.57 23.93
CA ARG A 314 -5.18 2.03 24.59
C ARG A 314 -6.39 2.97 24.59
N HIS A 315 -6.52 3.76 23.53
CA HIS A 315 -7.68 4.63 23.32
C HIS A 315 -8.85 3.89 22.68
N ILE A 316 -8.56 2.97 21.77
CA ILE A 316 -9.55 2.12 21.11
C ILE A 316 -9.16 0.66 21.29
N THR A 317 -10.15 -0.21 21.46
CA THR A 317 -9.96 -1.66 21.45
C THR A 317 -10.39 -2.17 20.07
N PRO A 318 -9.55 -2.90 19.32
CA PRO A 318 -9.93 -3.42 18.03
C PRO A 318 -10.94 -4.56 18.21
N THR A 319 -12.22 -4.26 18.08
CA THR A 319 -13.28 -5.28 18.10
C THR A 319 -13.50 -5.80 16.68
N PRO A 320 -13.45 -7.12 16.45
CA PRO A 320 -13.80 -7.67 15.15
C PRO A 320 -15.28 -7.37 14.89
N THR A 321 -15.58 -6.60 13.85
CA THR A 321 -16.96 -6.34 13.46
C THR A 321 -17.57 -7.66 12.98
N ARG A 322 -18.61 -8.13 13.67
CA ARG A 322 -19.34 -9.34 13.26
C ARG A 322 -19.88 -9.16 11.85
N ARG A 323 -19.72 -10.18 11.01
CA ARG A 323 -20.18 -10.22 9.61
C ARG A 323 -21.66 -9.83 9.58
N PRO A 324 -22.09 -8.88 8.72
CA PRO A 324 -23.51 -8.56 8.57
C PRO A 324 -24.32 -9.74 8.03
#